data_AF-A0A9X0D6G4-F1
#
_entry.id   AF-A0A9X0D6G4-F1
#
_cell.length_a   1.000
_cell.length_b   1.000
_cell.length_c   1.000
_cell.angle_alpha   90.00
_cell.angle_beta   90.00
_cell.angle_gamma   90.00
#
_symmetry.space_group_name_H-M   'P 1'
#
loop_
_entity.id
_entity.type
_entity.pdbx_description
1 polymer ?
#
loop_
_entity_poly.entity_id
_entity_poly.type
_entity_poly.pdbx_seq_one_letter_code
_entity_poly.pdbx_strand_id
1 'polypeptide(L)'
;MVNLAEKLKSRQSNVSGTELAQGLDTDKINPYIEKCFGIKKPLITVLRLLCAQCLTNNGFKPKMLEFYCREILQTYGFEHAYRTLSPLETAGLLRTQTSRSYNILRKSLKLVVEDVQEQNPNDIAYVFSGYAPLTVRLAQFLARPQGWRGLEEVLRLLPGPAVEEIQRLPPGLQKRPSAGGDSSVDGPPKVTLIYFIGGCTHAEISALRFLAQQENSPTDYLIATTKIINGKSLIESIMEEGVPDEANPFT
;
A
#
# COMPACT_ATOMS: atom_id res chain seq x y z
N MET A 1 32.56 -8.70 -9.16
CA MET A 1 31.57 -8.49 -10.25
C MET A 1 30.14 -8.90 -9.88
N VAL A 2 29.92 -9.97 -9.09
CA VAL A 2 28.57 -10.41 -8.65
C VAL A 2 27.77 -9.31 -7.92
N ASN A 3 28.44 -8.51 -7.07
CA ASN A 3 27.80 -7.46 -6.27
C ASN A 3 27.31 -6.25 -7.11
N LEU A 4 27.93 -5.96 -8.27
CA LEU A 4 27.51 -4.83 -9.12
C LEU A 4 26.25 -5.19 -9.93
N ALA A 5 26.16 -6.42 -10.44
CA ALA A 5 25.00 -6.88 -11.19
C ALA A 5 23.75 -6.98 -10.30
N GLU A 6 23.88 -7.43 -9.05
CA GLU A 6 22.78 -7.44 -8.08
C GLU A 6 22.36 -6.03 -7.68
N LYS A 7 23.32 -5.12 -7.48
CA LYS A 7 23.06 -3.71 -7.17
C LYS A 7 22.40 -2.98 -8.35
N LEU A 8 22.74 -3.31 -9.59
CA LEU A 8 22.07 -2.80 -10.79
C LEU A 8 20.66 -3.40 -10.95
N LYS A 9 20.45 -4.69 -10.65
CA LYS A 9 19.14 -5.35 -10.65
C LYS A 9 18.20 -4.76 -9.59
N SER A 10 18.70 -4.48 -8.38
CA SER A 10 17.91 -3.86 -7.31
C SER A 10 17.58 -2.40 -7.62
N ARG A 11 18.53 -1.67 -8.24
CA ARG A 11 18.31 -0.29 -8.69
C ARG A 11 17.26 -0.22 -9.80
N GLN A 12 17.28 -1.13 -10.78
CA GLN A 12 16.25 -1.19 -11.82
C GLN A 12 14.87 -1.58 -11.27
N SER A 13 14.77 -2.52 -10.33
CA SER A 13 13.48 -2.82 -9.69
C SER A 13 12.92 -1.65 -8.89
N ASN A 14 13.79 -0.89 -8.22
CA ASN A 14 13.36 0.28 -7.45
C ASN A 14 12.90 1.40 -8.39
N VAL A 15 13.61 1.64 -9.49
CA VAL A 15 13.23 2.61 -10.52
C VAL A 15 11.86 2.28 -11.12
N SER A 16 11.63 1.02 -11.51
CA SER A 16 10.30 0.62 -12.00
C SER A 16 9.22 0.75 -10.93
N GLY A 17 9.52 0.46 -9.66
CA GLY A 17 8.56 0.68 -8.57
C GLY A 17 8.16 2.16 -8.41
N THR A 18 9.12 3.07 -8.50
CA THR A 18 8.87 4.52 -8.41
C THR A 18 8.11 5.06 -9.61
N GLU A 19 8.41 4.59 -10.82
CA GLU A 19 7.69 4.96 -12.06
C GLU A 19 6.22 4.53 -11.99
N LEU A 20 5.97 3.31 -11.50
CA LEU A 20 4.61 2.80 -11.31
C LEU A 20 3.84 3.62 -10.27
N ALA A 21 4.48 4.00 -9.16
CA ALA A 21 3.87 4.87 -8.14
C ALA A 21 3.54 6.28 -8.68
N GLN A 22 4.32 6.78 -9.64
CA GLN A 22 4.00 8.04 -10.34
C GLN A 22 2.81 7.90 -11.30
N GLY A 23 2.40 6.68 -11.64
CA GLY A 23 1.34 6.40 -12.60
C GLY A 23 1.80 6.61 -14.06
N LEU A 24 3.10 6.51 -14.33
CA LEU A 24 3.66 6.68 -15.67
C LEU A 24 3.60 5.37 -16.47
N ASP A 25 3.14 5.48 -17.73
CA ASP A 25 3.06 4.37 -18.71
C ASP A 25 2.42 3.06 -18.17
N THR A 26 1.54 3.17 -17.17
CA THR A 26 0.91 2.01 -16.53
C THR A 26 -0.11 1.30 -17.43
N ASP A 27 -0.46 1.89 -18.58
CA ASP A 27 -1.45 1.38 -19.53
C ASP A 27 -0.85 0.61 -20.72
N LYS A 28 0.47 0.42 -20.73
CA LYS A 28 1.20 -0.43 -21.69
C LYS A 28 1.93 -1.59 -20.98
N ILE A 29 2.35 -2.59 -21.76
CA ILE A 29 3.21 -3.66 -21.23
C ILE A 29 4.50 -3.02 -20.75
N ASN A 30 4.89 -3.31 -19.52
CA ASN A 30 6.11 -2.75 -18.93
C ASN A 30 7.32 -3.56 -19.43
N PRO A 31 8.29 -2.94 -20.14
CA PRO A 31 9.43 -3.66 -20.71
C PRO A 31 10.32 -4.35 -19.66
N TYR A 32 10.38 -3.81 -18.44
CA TYR A 32 11.14 -4.43 -17.37
C TYR A 32 10.42 -5.68 -16.82
N ILE A 33 9.09 -5.66 -16.72
CA ILE A 33 8.31 -6.84 -16.34
C ILE A 33 8.44 -7.93 -17.40
N GLU A 34 8.33 -7.57 -18.68
CA GLU A 34 8.55 -8.50 -19.81
C GLU A 34 9.95 -9.13 -19.75
N LYS A 35 10.98 -8.31 -19.52
CA LYS A 35 12.35 -8.80 -19.29
C LYS A 35 12.44 -9.76 -18.11
N CYS A 36 11.66 -9.55 -17.05
CA CYS A 36 11.67 -10.43 -15.88
C CYS A 36 11.13 -11.84 -16.21
N PHE A 37 10.15 -11.95 -17.12
CA PHE A 37 9.71 -13.24 -17.66
C PHE A 37 10.82 -13.89 -18.49
N GLY A 38 11.44 -13.13 -19.42
CA GLY A 38 12.51 -13.65 -20.28
C GLY A 38 13.75 -14.18 -19.54
N ILE A 39 14.05 -13.67 -18.34
CA ILE A 39 15.14 -14.18 -17.49
C ILE A 39 14.66 -15.08 -16.34
N LYS A 40 13.38 -15.47 -16.32
CA LYS A 40 12.73 -16.31 -15.31
C LYS A 40 13.06 -15.86 -13.87
N LYS A 41 12.83 -14.57 -13.55
CA LYS A 41 12.96 -14.07 -12.16
C LYS A 41 12.00 -14.82 -11.22
N PRO A 42 12.22 -14.82 -9.89
CA PRO A 42 11.28 -15.41 -8.94
C PRO A 42 9.87 -14.85 -9.13
N LEU A 43 8.87 -15.74 -9.24
CA LEU A 43 7.48 -15.38 -9.55
C LEU A 43 6.93 -14.29 -8.63
N ILE A 44 7.18 -14.39 -7.31
CA ILE A 44 6.72 -13.39 -6.34
C ILE A 44 7.21 -11.98 -6.65
N THR A 45 8.43 -11.84 -7.19
CA THR A 45 8.95 -10.52 -7.58
C THR A 45 8.19 -9.95 -8.78
N VAL A 46 7.88 -10.79 -9.76
CA VAL A 46 7.11 -10.41 -10.95
C VAL A 46 5.66 -10.07 -10.57
N LEU A 47 5.02 -10.92 -9.76
CA LEU A 47 3.66 -10.69 -9.27
C LEU A 47 3.54 -9.38 -8.50
N ARG A 48 4.51 -9.03 -7.66
CA ARG A 48 4.50 -7.74 -6.94
C ARG A 48 4.52 -6.54 -7.88
N LEU A 49 5.32 -6.59 -8.94
CA LEU A 49 5.37 -5.52 -9.95
C LEU A 49 4.07 -5.44 -10.76
N LEU A 50 3.52 -6.59 -11.16
CA LEU A 50 2.25 -6.68 -11.87
C LEU A 50 1.09 -6.15 -11.05
N CYS A 51 0.98 -6.58 -9.78
CA CYS A 51 -0.06 -6.10 -8.88
C CYS A 51 0.09 -4.59 -8.64
N ALA A 52 1.32 -4.09 -8.47
CA ALA A 52 1.56 -2.65 -8.36
C ALA A 52 1.08 -1.89 -9.61
N GLN A 53 1.45 -2.33 -10.81
CA GLN A 53 1.01 -1.71 -12.06
C GLN A 53 -0.52 -1.81 -12.25
N CYS A 54 -1.12 -2.93 -11.86
CA CYS A 54 -2.56 -3.14 -11.91
C CYS A 54 -3.28 -2.14 -10.98
N LEU A 55 -2.83 -2.02 -9.74
CA LEU A 55 -3.44 -1.12 -8.76
C LEU A 55 -3.27 0.36 -9.13
N THR A 56 -2.11 0.77 -9.67
CA THR A 56 -1.89 2.17 -10.08
C THR A 56 -2.66 2.56 -11.35
N ASN A 57 -3.15 1.58 -12.11
CA ASN A 57 -3.96 1.79 -13.32
C ASN A 57 -5.46 1.45 -13.14
N ASN A 58 -5.87 1.04 -11.93
CA ASN A 58 -7.18 0.45 -11.63
C ASN A 58 -7.55 -0.74 -12.52
N GLY A 59 -6.58 -1.61 -12.81
CA GLY A 59 -6.72 -2.80 -13.63
C GLY A 59 -6.05 -2.68 -14.98
N PHE A 60 -6.05 -3.79 -15.71
CA PHE A 60 -5.47 -3.90 -17.04
C PHE A 60 -6.53 -3.97 -18.13
N LYS A 61 -6.20 -3.45 -19.31
CA LYS A 61 -6.99 -3.71 -20.52
C LYS A 61 -7.00 -5.22 -20.79
N PRO A 62 -8.09 -5.81 -21.32
CA PRO A 62 -8.20 -7.26 -21.50
C PRO A 62 -7.00 -7.90 -22.23
N LYS A 63 -6.55 -7.29 -23.33
CA LYS A 63 -5.38 -7.77 -24.10
C LYS A 63 -4.07 -7.81 -23.28
N MET A 64 -3.88 -6.83 -22.39
CA MET A 64 -2.70 -6.77 -21.55
C MET A 64 -2.77 -7.80 -20.42
N LEU A 65 -3.95 -7.94 -19.81
CA LEU A 65 -4.16 -8.95 -18.77
C LEU A 65 -3.91 -10.34 -19.34
N GLU A 66 -4.47 -10.64 -20.52
CA GLU A 66 -4.25 -11.91 -21.24
C GLU A 66 -2.76 -12.15 -21.54
N PHE A 67 -2.04 -11.11 -21.98
CA PHE A 67 -0.60 -11.20 -22.19
C PHE A 67 0.14 -11.61 -20.91
N TYR A 68 -0.06 -10.90 -19.80
CA TYR A 68 0.64 -11.22 -18.55
C TYR A 68 0.25 -12.58 -17.97
N CYS A 69 -1.04 -12.96 -18.04
CA CYS A 69 -1.48 -14.28 -17.63
C CYS A 69 -0.79 -15.37 -18.47
N ARG A 70 -0.72 -15.20 -19.79
CA ARG A 70 -0.04 -16.15 -20.67
C ARG A 70 1.46 -16.27 -20.36
N GLU A 71 2.16 -15.15 -20.15
CA GLU A 71 3.57 -15.15 -19.78
C GLU A 71 3.81 -15.88 -18.45
N ILE A 72 2.93 -15.69 -17.46
CA ILE A 72 3.02 -16.41 -16.17
C ILE A 72 2.88 -17.92 -16.39
N LEU A 73 1.85 -18.36 -17.12
CA LEU A 73 1.59 -19.79 -17.33
C LEU A 73 2.71 -20.46 -18.14
N GLN A 74 3.21 -19.81 -19.18
CA GLN A 74 4.28 -20.34 -20.02
C GLN A 74 5.63 -20.39 -19.32
N THR A 75 5.93 -19.41 -18.45
CA THR A 75 7.24 -19.30 -17.79
C THR A 75 7.32 -20.12 -16.49
N TYR A 76 6.23 -20.15 -15.73
CA TYR A 76 6.23 -20.71 -14.38
C TYR A 76 5.43 -22.00 -14.24
N GLY A 77 4.44 -22.24 -15.11
CA GLY A 77 3.63 -23.46 -15.09
C GLY A 77 2.12 -23.20 -15.11
N PHE A 78 1.35 -24.16 -15.59
CA PHE A 78 -0.11 -24.05 -15.73
C PHE A 78 -0.85 -24.14 -14.38
N GLU A 79 -0.25 -24.74 -13.37
CA GLU A 79 -0.78 -24.80 -12.00
C GLU A 79 -1.06 -23.41 -11.42
N HIS A 80 -0.31 -22.40 -11.87
CA HIS A 80 -0.49 -21.01 -11.45
C HIS A 80 -1.80 -20.37 -11.94
N ALA A 81 -2.52 -20.99 -12.88
CA ALA A 81 -3.86 -20.55 -13.27
C ALA A 81 -4.81 -20.55 -12.06
N TYR A 82 -4.86 -21.68 -11.35
CA TYR A 82 -5.70 -21.83 -10.17
C TYR A 82 -4.98 -21.40 -8.90
N ARG A 83 -3.72 -21.83 -8.72
CA ARG A 83 -2.95 -21.58 -7.49
C ARG A 83 -2.64 -20.11 -7.23
N THR A 84 -2.65 -19.26 -8.26
CA THR A 84 -2.11 -17.90 -8.17
C THR A 84 -3.01 -16.87 -8.84
N LEU A 85 -3.34 -17.03 -10.13
CA LEU A 85 -4.09 -16.01 -10.87
C LEU A 85 -5.51 -15.84 -10.34
N SER A 86 -6.26 -16.93 -10.12
CA SER A 86 -7.63 -16.88 -9.61
C SER A 86 -7.75 -16.26 -8.19
N PRO A 87 -6.90 -16.63 -7.21
CA PRO A 87 -6.89 -15.96 -5.91
C PRO A 87 -6.50 -14.48 -5.98
N LEU A 88 -5.52 -14.11 -6.82
CA LEU A 88 -5.13 -12.70 -6.99
C LEU A 88 -6.24 -11.87 -7.66
N GLU A 89 -7.02 -12.48 -8.55
CA GLU A 89 -8.20 -11.86 -9.15
C GLU A 89 -9.32 -11.66 -8.13
N THR A 90 -9.59 -12.68 -7.32
CA THR A 90 -10.57 -12.63 -6.24
C THR A 90 -10.18 -11.58 -5.17
N ALA A 91 -8.89 -11.46 -4.85
CA ALA A 91 -8.36 -10.43 -3.97
C ALA A 91 -8.35 -9.02 -4.60
N GLY A 92 -8.65 -8.91 -5.90
CA GLY A 92 -8.67 -7.64 -6.64
C GLY A 92 -7.28 -7.04 -6.91
N LEU A 93 -6.20 -7.80 -6.72
CA LEU A 93 -4.82 -7.39 -6.99
C LEU A 93 -4.47 -7.48 -8.48
N LEU A 94 -5.10 -8.41 -9.21
CA LEU A 94 -5.09 -8.49 -10.67
C LEU A 94 -6.52 -8.42 -11.17
N ARG A 95 -6.86 -7.43 -11.99
CA ARG A 95 -8.24 -7.25 -12.44
C ARG A 95 -8.32 -6.56 -13.79
N THR A 96 -9.47 -6.70 -14.44
CA THR A 96 -9.80 -5.90 -15.62
C THR A 96 -9.96 -4.43 -15.26
N GLN A 97 -9.62 -3.57 -16.21
CA GLN A 97 -9.61 -2.13 -16.00
C GLN A 97 -11.01 -1.58 -15.73
N THR A 98 -11.13 -0.81 -14.65
CA THR A 98 -12.31 0.00 -14.33
C THR A 98 -11.97 1.50 -14.48
N SER A 99 -12.84 2.38 -13.98
CA SER A 99 -12.59 3.83 -14.02
C SER A 99 -11.28 4.19 -13.31
N ARG A 100 -10.42 4.98 -13.96
CA ARG A 100 -9.11 5.37 -13.43
C ARG A 100 -9.29 6.46 -12.36
N SER A 101 -8.98 6.13 -11.11
CA SER A 101 -9.08 7.01 -9.93
C SER A 101 -7.73 7.24 -9.24
N TYR A 102 -6.73 6.39 -9.48
CA TYR A 102 -5.42 6.50 -8.84
C TYR A 102 -4.74 7.85 -9.07
N ASN A 103 -4.83 8.42 -10.28
CA ASN A 103 -4.23 9.73 -10.56
C ASN A 103 -4.90 10.87 -9.79
N ILE A 104 -6.20 10.76 -9.51
CA ILE A 104 -6.92 11.72 -8.66
C ILE A 104 -6.44 11.56 -7.23
N LEU A 105 -6.41 10.33 -6.71
CA LEU A 105 -5.92 10.01 -5.36
C LEU A 105 -4.47 10.49 -5.15
N ARG A 106 -3.59 10.19 -6.10
CA ARG A 106 -2.17 10.58 -6.07
C ARG A 106 -1.98 12.08 -5.93
N LYS A 107 -2.72 12.86 -6.73
CA LYS A 107 -2.64 14.32 -6.71
C LYS A 107 -3.29 14.91 -5.47
N SER A 108 -4.52 14.52 -5.15
CA SER A 108 -5.29 15.07 -4.02
C SER A 108 -4.64 14.77 -2.67
N LEU A 109 -4.04 13.59 -2.51
CA LEU A 109 -3.38 13.17 -1.27
C LEU A 109 -1.86 13.39 -1.28
N LYS A 110 -1.28 13.93 -2.36
CA LYS A 110 0.17 14.11 -2.52
C LYS A 110 0.94 12.82 -2.19
N LEU A 111 0.55 11.72 -2.84
CA LEU A 111 1.14 10.41 -2.59
C LEU A 111 2.54 10.27 -3.19
N VAL A 112 2.90 11.12 -4.14
CA VAL A 112 4.26 11.18 -4.68
C VAL A 112 4.82 12.58 -4.43
N VAL A 113 6.00 12.62 -3.85
CA VAL A 113 6.79 13.81 -3.54
C VAL A 113 8.12 13.69 -4.27
N GLU A 114 8.46 14.71 -5.04
CA GLU A 114 9.75 14.80 -5.72
C GLU A 114 10.80 15.35 -4.74
N ASP A 115 12.07 15.03 -4.96
CA ASP A 115 13.22 15.55 -4.19
C ASP A 115 13.13 15.34 -2.66
N VAL A 116 12.75 14.13 -2.25
CA VAL A 116 12.65 13.78 -0.82
C VAL A 116 14.03 13.74 -0.15
N GLN A 117 14.14 14.39 1.01
CA GLN A 117 15.33 14.34 1.85
C GLN A 117 15.31 13.08 2.73
N GLU A 118 16.25 12.16 2.52
CA GLU A 118 16.30 10.90 3.27
C GLU A 118 16.96 11.03 4.65
N GLN A 119 17.91 11.95 4.81
CA GLN A 119 18.66 12.11 6.06
C GLN A 119 17.93 12.97 7.09
N ASN A 120 17.28 14.04 6.62
CA ASN A 120 16.47 14.93 7.46
C ASN A 120 15.07 15.05 6.84
N PRO A 121 14.22 14.01 7.01
CA PRO A 121 12.95 13.94 6.31
C PRO A 121 11.97 15.03 6.77
N ASN A 122 11.31 15.65 5.81
CA ASN A 122 10.25 16.64 6.04
C ASN A 122 8.84 16.08 5.76
N ASP A 123 8.75 14.91 5.14
CA ASP A 123 7.50 14.25 4.76
C ASP A 123 7.61 12.73 4.92
N ILE A 124 6.48 12.07 5.21
CA ILE A 124 6.38 10.60 5.33
C ILE A 124 6.80 9.84 4.06
N ALA A 125 6.86 10.50 2.90
CA ALA A 125 7.34 9.91 1.66
C ALA A 125 8.80 9.39 1.72
N TYR A 126 9.58 9.76 2.75
CA TYR A 126 10.94 9.29 2.94
C TYR A 126 11.04 7.77 3.07
N VAL A 127 10.00 7.10 3.60
CA VAL A 127 10.03 5.64 3.83
C VAL A 127 10.08 4.83 2.53
N PHE A 128 9.71 5.44 1.41
CA PHE A 128 9.81 4.86 0.07
C PHE A 128 10.49 5.82 -0.93
N SER A 129 11.36 6.71 -0.46
CA SER A 129 12.14 7.65 -1.29
C SER A 129 11.31 8.39 -2.34
N GLY A 130 10.12 8.86 -1.97
CA GLY A 130 9.23 9.60 -2.88
C GLY A 130 7.76 9.20 -2.80
N TYR A 131 7.45 7.96 -2.41
CA TYR A 131 6.04 7.54 -2.23
C TYR A 131 5.62 7.61 -0.76
N ALA A 132 4.54 8.34 -0.48
CA ALA A 132 3.90 8.35 0.83
C ALA A 132 2.83 7.25 0.92
N PRO A 133 2.90 6.36 1.93
CA PRO A 133 1.89 5.33 2.12
C PRO A 133 0.50 5.96 2.24
N LEU A 134 -0.44 5.55 1.37
CA LEU A 134 -1.82 6.05 1.35
C LEU A 134 -2.49 5.97 2.73
N THR A 135 -2.33 4.84 3.41
CA THR A 135 -2.87 4.57 4.76
C THR A 135 -2.39 5.60 5.78
N VAL A 136 -1.08 5.87 5.80
CA VAL A 136 -0.48 6.85 6.72
C VAL A 136 -0.86 8.28 6.33
N ARG A 137 -0.99 8.56 5.04
CA ARG A 137 -1.46 9.86 4.56
C ARG A 137 -2.89 10.14 5.02
N LEU A 138 -3.79 9.16 4.98
CA LEU A 138 -5.14 9.28 5.52
C LEU A 138 -5.15 9.55 7.03
N ALA A 139 -4.25 8.89 7.79
CA ALA A 139 -4.07 9.15 9.22
C ALA A 139 -3.55 10.57 9.49
N GLN A 140 -2.62 11.07 8.66
CA GLN A 140 -2.12 12.44 8.73
C GLN A 140 -3.22 13.47 8.50
N PHE A 141 -4.13 13.22 7.54
CA PHE A 141 -5.29 14.09 7.31
C PHE A 141 -6.29 14.01 8.47
N LEU A 142 -6.55 12.82 9.00
CA LEU A 142 -7.46 12.62 10.14
C LEU A 142 -7.01 13.39 11.39
N ALA A 143 -5.70 13.47 11.63
CA ALA A 143 -5.14 14.17 12.78
C ALA A 143 -5.33 15.70 12.73
N ARG A 144 -5.65 16.27 11.56
CA ARG A 144 -5.87 17.72 11.43
C ARG A 144 -7.14 18.15 12.17
N PRO A 145 -7.26 19.42 12.59
CA PRO A 145 -8.45 19.93 13.27
C PRO A 145 -9.77 19.73 12.50
N GLN A 146 -9.69 19.66 11.17
CA GLN A 146 -10.83 19.46 10.27
C GLN A 146 -11.10 17.98 9.97
N GLY A 147 -10.24 17.07 10.43
CA GLY A 147 -10.32 15.64 10.13
C GLY A 147 -10.36 15.37 8.62
N TRP A 148 -11.30 14.53 8.20
CA TRP A 148 -11.53 14.23 6.78
C TRP A 148 -12.49 15.18 6.07
N ARG A 149 -12.89 16.29 6.71
CA ARG A 149 -13.75 17.28 6.05
C ARG A 149 -13.04 17.85 4.82
N GLY A 150 -13.70 17.81 3.67
CA GLY A 150 -13.15 18.21 2.37
C GLY A 150 -12.41 17.10 1.60
N LEU A 151 -12.32 15.89 2.15
CA LEU A 151 -11.78 14.70 1.46
C LEU A 151 -12.86 13.71 1.02
N GLU A 152 -14.14 14.04 1.16
CA GLU A 152 -15.26 13.12 0.93
C GLU A 152 -15.27 12.54 -0.49
N GLU A 153 -15.03 13.38 -1.50
CA GLU A 153 -14.95 12.92 -2.90
C GLU A 153 -13.74 12.01 -3.15
N VAL A 154 -12.65 12.22 -2.43
CA VAL A 154 -11.45 11.37 -2.51
C VAL A 154 -11.71 10.03 -1.83
N LEU A 155 -12.37 10.04 -0.67
CA LEU A 155 -12.73 8.83 0.08
C LEU A 155 -13.72 7.95 -0.69
N ARG A 156 -14.63 8.54 -1.48
CA ARG A 156 -15.55 7.78 -2.37
C ARG A 156 -14.84 7.00 -3.47
N LEU A 157 -13.60 7.35 -3.80
CA LEU A 157 -12.79 6.61 -4.79
C LEU A 157 -12.09 5.39 -4.19
N LEU A 158 -12.07 5.29 -2.85
CA LEU A 158 -11.47 4.15 -2.14
C LEU A 158 -12.53 3.06 -1.90
N PRO A 159 -12.10 1.79 -1.79
CA PRO A 159 -13.02 0.70 -1.46
C PRO A 159 -13.62 0.87 -0.06
N GLY A 160 -14.93 0.66 0.04
CA GLY A 160 -15.67 0.67 1.30
C GLY A 160 -16.16 2.06 1.74
N PRO A 161 -17.09 2.10 2.71
CA PRO A 161 -17.62 3.36 3.23
C PRO A 161 -16.63 4.04 4.19
N ALA A 162 -16.55 5.36 4.13
CA ALA A 162 -15.95 6.16 5.20
C ALA A 162 -17.01 6.42 6.26
N VAL A 163 -16.77 5.93 7.48
CA VAL A 163 -17.72 5.99 8.61
C VAL A 163 -17.07 6.72 9.78
N GLU A 164 -17.83 7.59 10.44
CA GLU A 164 -17.44 8.29 11.65
C GLU A 164 -18.52 8.09 12.71
N GLU A 165 -18.16 7.44 13.83
CA GLU A 165 -19.08 7.14 14.93
C GLU A 165 -18.58 7.78 16.22
N ILE A 166 -19.48 8.48 16.92
CA ILE A 166 -19.16 9.17 18.18
C ILE A 166 -19.74 8.40 19.35
N GLN A 167 -18.86 7.76 20.13
CA GLN A 167 -19.25 7.10 21.37
C GLN A 167 -19.25 8.09 22.53
N ARG A 168 -20.42 8.32 23.13
CA ARG A 168 -20.55 9.17 24.31
C ARG A 168 -20.11 8.41 25.56
N LEU A 169 -19.26 9.03 26.36
CA LEU A 169 -18.82 8.46 27.63
C LEU A 169 -20.01 8.40 28.61
N PRO A 170 -20.16 7.30 29.39
CA PRO A 170 -21.10 7.23 30.49
C PRO A 170 -20.92 8.40 31.47
N PRO A 171 -21.99 8.84 32.17
CA PRO A 171 -21.92 10.02 33.06
C PRO A 171 -20.81 9.98 34.11
N GLY A 172 -20.43 8.80 34.59
CA GLY A 172 -19.34 8.62 35.56
C GLY A 172 -17.92 8.76 35.00
N LEU A 173 -17.76 8.78 33.67
CA LEU A 173 -16.47 8.88 32.96
C LEU A 173 -16.31 10.20 32.20
N GLN A 174 -17.33 11.06 32.21
CA GLN A 174 -17.24 12.39 31.59
C GLN A 174 -16.32 13.27 32.45
N LYS A 175 -15.31 13.90 31.81
CA LYS A 175 -14.48 14.90 32.48
C LYS A 175 -15.38 16.03 32.97
N ARG A 176 -15.47 16.21 34.30
CA ARG A 176 -16.12 17.38 34.87
C ARG A 176 -15.33 18.62 34.40
N PRO A 177 -15.98 19.66 33.87
CA PRO A 177 -15.30 20.91 33.60
C PRO A 177 -14.76 21.43 34.93
N SER A 178 -13.44 21.48 35.07
CA SER A 178 -12.78 22.05 36.23
C SER A 178 -13.15 23.53 36.33
N ALA A 179 -13.89 23.89 37.37
CA ALA A 179 -14.18 25.27 37.73
C ALA A 179 -12.89 25.91 38.28
N GLY A 180 -12.00 26.32 37.38
CA GLY A 180 -10.73 26.95 37.69
C GLY A 180 -10.07 27.33 36.38
N GLY A 181 -10.16 28.62 36.05
CA GLY A 181 -9.60 29.14 34.81
C GLY A 181 -8.09 29.01 34.80
N ASP A 182 -7.61 28.16 33.90
CA ASP A 182 -6.40 28.46 33.15
C ASP A 182 -6.65 28.03 31.71
N SER A 183 -6.68 29.01 30.82
CA SER A 183 -6.86 28.83 29.38
C SER A 183 -5.53 28.40 28.75
N SER A 184 -4.81 27.46 29.38
CA SER A 184 -3.69 26.80 28.74
C SER A 184 -4.26 25.89 27.66
N VAL A 185 -3.83 26.11 26.42
CA VAL A 185 -4.18 25.41 25.18
C VAL A 185 -3.92 23.89 25.22
N ASP A 186 -3.39 23.37 26.32
CA ASP A 186 -2.82 22.04 26.43
C ASP A 186 -3.71 21.12 27.29
N GLY A 187 -4.78 20.60 26.68
CA GLY A 187 -5.41 19.38 27.18
C GLY A 187 -4.40 18.21 27.12
N PRO A 188 -4.57 17.13 27.90
CA PRO A 188 -3.65 16.00 27.85
C PRO A 188 -3.51 15.50 26.41
N PRO A 189 -2.29 15.08 26.00
CA PRO A 189 -2.02 14.69 24.62
C PRO A 189 -3.03 13.64 24.18
N LYS A 190 -3.67 13.90 23.03
CA LYS A 190 -4.59 12.93 22.44
C LYS A 190 -3.78 11.72 21.99
N VAL A 191 -4.36 10.53 22.16
CA VAL A 191 -3.80 9.28 21.65
C VAL A 191 -4.76 8.72 20.63
N THR A 192 -4.28 8.46 19.42
CA THR A 192 -5.03 7.86 18.33
C THR A 192 -4.60 6.41 18.14
N LEU A 193 -5.53 5.47 18.36
CA LEU A 193 -5.34 4.08 17.98
C LEU A 193 -5.61 3.92 16.47
N ILE A 194 -4.60 3.52 15.71
CA ILE A 194 -4.73 3.13 14.30
C ILE A 194 -4.68 1.61 14.22
N TYR A 195 -5.79 1.01 13.80
CA TYR A 195 -5.90 -0.44 13.64
C TYR A 195 -5.87 -0.82 12.15
N PHE A 196 -4.80 -1.49 11.73
CA PHE A 196 -4.67 -2.05 10.38
C PHE A 196 -5.28 -3.46 10.30
N ILE A 197 -6.44 -3.58 9.65
CA ILE A 197 -7.10 -4.86 9.39
C ILE A 197 -6.57 -5.41 8.06
N GLY A 198 -5.97 -6.62 8.09
CA GLY A 198 -5.34 -7.25 6.91
C GLY A 198 -3.82 -7.14 6.89
N GLY A 199 -3.24 -6.27 7.71
CA GLY A 199 -1.82 -6.21 8.00
C GLY A 199 -1.20 -4.83 7.87
N CYS A 200 -0.02 -4.65 8.46
CA CYS A 200 0.74 -3.39 8.46
C CYS A 200 2.22 -3.66 8.17
N THR A 201 2.86 -2.77 7.41
CA THR A 201 4.28 -2.86 7.07
C THR A 201 5.15 -2.05 8.02
N HIS A 202 6.43 -2.41 8.13
CA HIS A 202 7.40 -1.61 8.90
C HIS A 202 7.58 -0.18 8.36
N ALA A 203 7.40 0.03 7.05
CA ALA A 203 7.46 1.36 6.45
C ALA A 203 6.29 2.24 6.93
N GLU A 204 5.08 1.70 7.00
CA GLU A 204 3.91 2.41 7.54
C GLU A 204 4.08 2.73 9.03
N ILE A 205 4.60 1.77 9.81
CA ILE A 205 4.91 1.98 11.23
C ILE A 205 5.94 3.11 11.40
N SER A 206 7.00 3.12 10.58
CA SER A 206 8.05 4.14 10.65
C SER A 206 7.53 5.51 10.24
N ALA A 207 6.64 5.58 9.25
CA ALA A 207 5.99 6.82 8.84
C ALA A 207 5.05 7.37 9.92
N LEU A 208 4.29 6.52 10.62
CA LEU A 208 3.45 6.94 11.76
C LEU A 208 4.28 7.43 12.95
N ARG A 209 5.38 6.75 13.26
CA ARG A 209 6.33 7.21 14.29
C ARG A 209 6.93 8.56 13.94
N PHE A 210 7.29 8.76 12.68
CA PHE A 210 7.77 10.06 12.19
C PHE A 210 6.72 11.16 12.34
N LEU A 211 5.44 10.88 12.06
CA LEU A 211 4.36 11.86 12.28
C LEU A 211 4.20 12.23 13.75
N ALA A 212 4.26 11.26 14.68
CA ALA A 212 4.16 11.52 16.11
C ALA A 212 5.30 12.42 16.65
N GLN A 213 6.47 12.36 16.03
CA GLN A 213 7.66 13.12 16.47
C GLN A 213 7.68 14.57 15.96
N GLN A 214 6.76 14.98 15.09
CA GLN A 214 6.76 16.35 14.58
C GLN A 214 6.34 17.35 15.66
N GLU A 215 7.00 18.51 15.72
CA GLU A 215 6.74 19.56 16.73
C GLU A 215 5.28 20.02 16.79
N ASN A 216 4.55 19.90 15.68
CA ASN A 216 3.14 20.27 15.56
C ASN A 216 2.19 19.05 15.57
N SER A 217 2.64 17.87 16.04
CA SER A 217 1.79 16.69 16.08
C SER A 217 0.66 16.89 17.10
N PRO A 218 -0.61 16.84 16.67
CA PRO A 218 -1.74 17.03 17.58
C PRO A 218 -2.09 15.77 18.40
N THR A 219 -1.40 14.65 18.13
CA THR A 219 -1.72 13.33 18.70
C THR A 219 -0.53 12.38 18.67
N ASP A 220 -0.49 11.46 19.63
CA ASP A 220 0.37 10.26 19.59
C ASP A 220 -0.36 9.10 18.91
N TYR A 221 0.40 8.16 18.33
CA TYR A 221 -0.16 7.00 17.64
C TYR A 221 0.10 5.69 18.39
N LEU A 222 -0.97 4.96 18.73
CA LEU A 222 -0.90 3.55 19.09
C LEU A 222 -1.24 2.72 17.85
N ILE A 223 -0.35 1.80 17.45
CA ILE A 223 -0.52 1.03 16.22
C ILE A 223 -0.92 -0.40 16.59
N ALA A 224 -2.07 -0.84 16.09
CA ALA A 224 -2.53 -2.22 16.15
C ALA A 224 -2.66 -2.79 14.75
N THR A 225 -2.41 -4.09 14.59
CA THR A 225 -2.60 -4.76 13.31
C THR A 225 -2.90 -6.24 13.50
N THR A 226 -3.60 -6.84 12.54
CA THR A 226 -3.81 -8.29 12.50
C THR A 226 -2.52 -9.06 12.23
N LYS A 227 -1.59 -8.50 11.44
CA LYS A 227 -0.31 -9.14 11.11
C LYS A 227 0.71 -8.12 10.60
N ILE A 228 1.98 -8.27 10.98
CA ILE A 228 3.07 -7.55 10.34
C ILE A 228 3.37 -8.24 9.00
N ILE A 229 3.27 -7.51 7.89
CA ILE A 229 3.39 -8.07 6.54
C ILE A 229 4.38 -7.27 5.67
N ASN A 230 4.77 -7.86 4.55
CA ASN A 230 5.45 -7.20 3.45
C ASN A 230 4.88 -7.70 2.11
N GLY A 231 5.34 -7.11 1.00
CA GLY A 231 4.83 -7.47 -0.32
C GLY A 231 5.08 -8.94 -0.73
N LYS A 232 6.09 -9.62 -0.17
CA LYS A 232 6.32 -11.04 -0.41
C LYS A 232 5.30 -11.88 0.38
N SER A 233 5.21 -11.67 1.69
CA SER A 233 4.30 -12.44 2.56
C SER A 233 2.83 -12.23 2.20
N LEU A 234 2.47 -11.05 1.69
CA LEU A 234 1.11 -10.77 1.20
C LEU A 234 0.75 -11.67 0.01
N ILE A 235 1.60 -11.70 -1.02
CA ILE A 235 1.36 -12.51 -2.22
C ILE A 235 1.37 -13.99 -1.86
N GLU A 236 2.33 -14.43 -1.04
CA GLU A 236 2.40 -15.83 -0.59
C GLU A 236 1.15 -16.23 0.21
N SER A 237 0.57 -15.35 1.01
CA SER A 237 -0.65 -15.66 1.77
C SER A 237 -1.93 -15.76 0.93
N ILE A 238 -1.89 -15.25 -0.31
CA ILE A 238 -3.02 -15.32 -1.26
C ILE A 238 -2.88 -16.53 -2.17
N MET A 239 -1.64 -16.98 -2.42
CA MET A 239 -1.38 -18.17 -3.22
C MET A 239 -1.80 -19.43 -2.48
N GLU A 240 -2.38 -20.37 -3.20
CA GLU A 240 -2.68 -21.69 -2.64
C GLU A 240 -1.41 -22.56 -2.60
N GLU A 241 -1.39 -23.56 -1.74
CA GLU A 241 -0.31 -24.55 -1.73
C GLU A 241 -0.47 -25.50 -2.92
N GLY A 242 0.65 -25.94 -3.49
CA GLY A 242 0.61 -26.95 -4.55
C GLY A 242 0.27 -28.31 -3.95
N VAL A 243 -0.43 -29.15 -4.71
CA VAL A 243 -0.53 -30.57 -4.37
C VAL A 243 0.87 -31.18 -4.51
N PRO A 244 1.41 -31.86 -3.47
CA PRO A 244 2.71 -32.54 -3.58
C PRO A 244 2.70 -33.56 -4.70
N ASP A 245 3.80 -33.70 -5.45
CA ASP A 245 3.92 -34.67 -6.56
C ASP A 245 3.59 -36.11 -6.14
N GLU A 246 3.84 -36.47 -4.87
CA GLU A 246 3.51 -37.80 -4.33
C GLU A 246 2.01 -38.12 -4.29
N ALA A 247 1.14 -37.11 -4.38
CA ALA A 247 -0.31 -37.29 -4.41
C ALA A 247 -0.88 -37.34 -5.84
N ASN A 248 -0.04 -37.26 -6.88
CA ASN A 248 -0.47 -37.40 -8.26
C ASN A 248 -0.31 -38.86 -8.72
N PRO A 249 -1.40 -39.65 -8.82
CA PRO A 249 -1.33 -41.05 -9.25
C PRO A 249 -0.99 -41.22 -10.75
N PHE A 250 -0.71 -40.13 -11.47
CA PHE A 250 -0.44 -40.11 -12.91
C PHE A 250 0.97 -39.58 -13.29
N THR A 251 1.82 -39.31 -12.31
CA THR A 251 3.28 -39.10 -12.49
C THR A 251 4.04 -40.35 -12.09
#